data_AF-A0A947BTU9-F1
#
_entry.id   AF-A0A947BTU9-F1
#
_cell.length_a   1.000
_cell.length_b   1.000
_cell.length_c   1.000
_cell.angle_alpha   90.00
_cell.angle_beta   90.00
_cell.angle_gamma   90.00
#
_symmetry.space_group_name_H-M   'P 1'
#
loop_
_entity.id
_entity.type
_entity.pdbx_description
1 polymer ?
#
loop_
_entity_poly.entity_id
_entity_poly.type
_entity_poly.pdbx_seq_one_letter_code
_entity_poly.pdbx_strand_id
1 'polypeptide(L)'
;MTVFRLTCLLALIVCAENSFGAPSLEDYGKLPQVSQMVVSPNGERIAYRNTESDDKDFIVVYSLKDKEYVNLFRVDQIDPRYMEFAGNDHLLLVVTRHVDSRRYVRSFDAGTAYAYDIEK
;
A
#
# COMPACT_ATOMS: atom_id res chain seq x y z
N MET A 1 -54.51 -5.33 8.18
CA MET A 1 -53.26 -5.36 8.99
C MET A 1 -52.38 -6.59 8.72
N THR A 2 -52.85 -7.61 8.00
CA THR A 2 -52.08 -8.83 7.66
C THR A 2 -51.16 -8.65 6.46
N VAL A 3 -51.56 -7.86 5.46
CA VAL A 3 -50.76 -7.61 4.24
C VAL A 3 -49.47 -6.85 4.55
N PHE A 4 -49.52 -5.82 5.41
CA PHE A 4 -48.34 -5.02 5.78
C PHE A 4 -47.26 -5.83 6.53
N ARG A 5 -47.67 -6.86 7.31
CA ARG A 5 -46.73 -7.77 7.97
C ARG A 5 -46.07 -8.75 6.99
N LEU A 6 -46.77 -9.12 5.91
CA LEU A 6 -46.24 -10.00 4.87
C LEU A 6 -45.22 -9.28 3.98
N THR A 7 -45.45 -7.99 3.69
CA THR A 7 -44.52 -7.18 2.91
C THR A 7 -43.20 -6.90 3.65
N CYS A 8 -43.25 -6.70 4.97
CA CYS A 8 -42.03 -6.56 5.79
C CYS A 8 -41.19 -7.84 5.85
N LEU A 9 -41.81 -9.03 5.83
CA LEU A 9 -41.08 -10.29 5.85
C LEU A 9 -40.36 -10.55 4.52
N LEU A 10 -40.95 -10.13 3.40
CA LEU A 10 -40.35 -10.26 2.06
C LEU A 10 -39.14 -9.32 1.86
N ALA A 11 -39.18 -8.13 2.47
CA ALA A 11 -38.07 -7.16 2.42
C ALA A 11 -36.82 -7.62 3.17
N LEU A 12 -36.97 -8.45 4.21
CA LEU A 12 -35.85 -8.99 5.00
C LEU A 12 -35.04 -10.06 4.25
N ILE A 13 -35.64 -10.74 3.27
CA ILE A 13 -34.99 -11.82 2.50
C ILE A 13 -34.09 -11.24 1.39
N VAL A 14 -34.42 -10.08 0.84
CA VAL A 14 -33.64 -9.43 -0.24
C VAL A 14 -32.30 -8.86 0.27
N CYS A 15 -32.14 -8.68 1.58
CA CYS A 15 -30.90 -8.16 2.18
C CYS A 15 -29.87 -9.25 2.55
N ALA A 16 -30.13 -10.53 2.26
CA ALA A 16 -29.31 -11.64 2.75
C ALA A 16 -28.11 -12.03 1.87
N GLU A 17 -27.84 -11.33 0.76
CA GLU A 17 -26.72 -11.67 -0.12
C GLU A 17 -25.50 -10.77 0.12
N ASN A 18 -24.73 -11.11 1.15
CA ASN A 18 -23.29 -10.83 1.20
C ASN A 18 -22.58 -12.07 1.73
N SER A 19 -22.58 -13.14 0.92
CA SER A 19 -21.72 -14.29 1.17
C SER A 19 -20.30 -13.90 0.74
N PHE A 20 -19.42 -13.67 1.71
CA PHE A 20 -17.98 -13.65 1.45
C PHE A 20 -17.56 -15.08 1.10
N GLY A 21 -17.49 -15.38 -0.20
CA GLY A 21 -16.91 -16.64 -0.68
C GLY A 21 -15.49 -16.79 -0.16
N ALA A 22 -15.07 -18.04 0.11
CA ALA A 22 -13.69 -18.31 0.46
C ALA A 22 -12.76 -17.71 -0.62
N PRO A 23 -11.68 -17.02 -0.24
CA PRO A 23 -10.75 -16.45 -1.20
C PRO A 23 -10.23 -17.54 -2.14
N SER A 24 -10.06 -17.19 -3.41
CA SER A 24 -9.43 -18.12 -4.35
C SER A 24 -7.98 -18.37 -3.93
N LEU A 25 -7.38 -19.49 -4.38
CA LEU A 25 -5.97 -19.77 -4.09
C LEU A 25 -5.04 -18.62 -4.52
N GLU A 26 -5.39 -17.96 -5.62
CA GLU A 26 -4.66 -16.82 -6.17
C GLU A 26 -4.67 -15.62 -5.21
N ASP A 27 -5.76 -15.39 -4.48
CA ASP A 27 -5.90 -14.24 -3.58
C ASP A 27 -4.97 -14.31 -2.37
N TYR A 28 -4.49 -15.51 -2.01
CA TYR A 28 -3.48 -15.68 -0.95
C TYR A 28 -2.06 -15.34 -1.41
N GLY A 29 -1.80 -15.30 -2.72
CA GLY A 29 -0.51 -14.93 -3.29
C GLY A 29 -0.39 -13.46 -3.71
N LYS A 30 -1.52 -12.72 -3.75
CA LYS A 30 -1.55 -11.32 -4.20
C LYS A 30 -0.99 -10.39 -3.14
N LEU A 31 -0.10 -9.49 -3.57
CA LEU A 31 0.33 -8.38 -2.74
C LEU A 31 -0.80 -7.35 -2.59
N PRO A 32 -0.92 -6.69 -1.42
CA PRO A 32 -1.85 -5.58 -1.26
C PRO A 32 -1.50 -4.47 -2.26
N GLN A 33 -2.49 -4.02 -3.04
CA GLN A 33 -2.27 -2.96 -4.02
C GLN A 33 -1.79 -1.66 -3.36
N VAL A 34 -2.32 -1.31 -2.19
CA VAL A 34 -1.86 -0.17 -1.40
C VAL A 34 -1.33 -0.67 -0.06
N SER A 35 -0.11 -0.27 0.29
CA SER A 35 0.54 -0.65 1.55
C SER A 35 1.45 0.46 2.08
N GLN A 36 1.98 0.27 3.30
CA GLN A 36 2.96 1.17 3.93
C GLN A 36 2.53 2.65 3.95
N MET A 37 1.25 2.95 4.18
CA MET A 37 0.78 4.32 4.26
C MET A 37 1.35 5.03 5.50
N VAL A 38 1.91 6.22 5.29
CA VAL A 38 2.39 7.13 6.32
C VAL A 38 1.89 8.55 6.07
N VAL A 39 1.81 9.32 7.14
CA VAL A 39 1.30 10.70 7.14
C VAL A 39 2.41 11.64 7.58
N SER A 40 2.51 12.81 6.95
CA SER A 40 3.49 13.83 7.35
C SER A 40 3.19 14.38 8.75
N PRO A 41 4.19 14.91 9.48
CA PRO A 41 3.98 15.47 10.81
C PRO A 41 2.95 16.61 10.86
N ASN A 42 2.86 17.43 9.81
CA ASN A 42 1.83 18.47 9.69
C ASN A 42 0.45 17.96 9.23
N GLY A 43 0.34 16.69 8.83
CA GLY A 43 -0.91 16.09 8.35
C GLY A 43 -1.36 16.54 6.95
N GLU A 44 -0.56 17.33 6.24
CA GLU A 44 -0.93 17.87 4.92
C GLU A 44 -0.59 16.91 3.78
N ARG A 45 0.28 15.92 3.99
CA ARG A 45 0.75 14.98 2.98
C ARG A 45 0.63 13.55 3.46
N ILE A 46 0.38 12.64 2.54
CA ILE A 46 0.48 11.20 2.76
C ILE A 46 1.44 10.59 1.75
N ALA A 47 2.16 9.56 2.18
CA ALA A 47 2.94 8.72 1.29
C ALA A 47 2.48 7.26 1.43
N TYR A 48 2.36 6.54 0.34
CA TYR A 48 2.00 5.12 0.35
C TYR A 48 2.66 4.37 -0.80
N ARG A 49 2.89 3.08 -0.61
CA ARG A 49 3.36 2.18 -1.67
C ARG A 49 2.15 1.68 -2.45
N ASN A 50 2.22 1.76 -3.76
CA ASN A 50 1.24 1.24 -4.69
C ASN A 50 1.89 0.18 -5.60
N THR A 51 1.47 -1.07 -5.41
CA THR A 51 1.95 -2.22 -6.17
C THR A 51 0.84 -2.69 -7.09
N GLU A 52 0.90 -2.29 -8.37
CA GLU A 52 -0.07 -2.70 -9.38
C GLU A 52 0.26 -4.08 -9.98
N SER A 53 1.55 -4.37 -10.12
CA SER A 53 2.11 -5.64 -10.62
C SER A 53 3.58 -5.75 -10.21
N ASP A 54 4.20 -6.91 -10.39
CA ASP A 54 5.61 -7.14 -10.05
C ASP A 54 6.57 -6.10 -10.68
N ASP A 55 6.26 -5.61 -11.89
CA ASP A 55 7.08 -4.62 -12.62
C ASP A 55 6.62 -3.16 -12.41
N LYS A 56 5.59 -2.94 -11.60
CA LYS A 56 4.94 -1.65 -11.38
C LYS A 56 4.71 -1.43 -9.90
N ASP A 57 5.77 -0.99 -9.26
CA ASP A 57 5.79 -0.65 -7.85
C ASP A 57 6.23 0.79 -7.68
N PHE A 58 5.39 1.57 -7.00
CA PHE A 58 5.57 2.99 -6.85
C PHE A 58 5.40 3.40 -5.40
N ILE A 59 6.12 4.45 -5.02
CA ILE A 59 5.74 5.23 -3.85
C ILE A 59 5.11 6.52 -4.34
N VAL A 60 3.92 6.77 -3.83
CA VAL A 60 3.07 7.89 -4.19
C VAL A 60 3.08 8.86 -3.03
N VAL A 61 3.36 10.13 -3.31
CA VAL A 61 3.21 11.24 -2.35
C VAL A 61 2.05 12.13 -2.80
N TYR A 62 1.09 12.32 -1.91
CA TYR A 62 -0.16 13.03 -2.20
C TYR A 62 -0.38 14.16 -1.19
N SER A 63 -0.70 15.36 -1.68
CA SER A 63 -1.09 16.51 -0.87
C SER A 63 -2.58 16.41 -0.54
N LEU A 64 -2.91 16.23 0.74
CA LEU A 64 -4.28 16.29 1.23
C LEU A 64 -4.86 17.71 1.18
N LYS A 65 -3.98 18.72 1.27
CA LYS A 65 -4.35 20.14 1.23
C LYS A 65 -4.79 20.57 -0.17
N ASP A 66 -3.95 20.29 -1.16
CA ASP A 66 -4.14 20.73 -2.55
C ASP A 66 -4.91 19.69 -3.38
N LYS A 67 -5.08 18.49 -2.83
CA LYS A 67 -5.77 17.34 -3.43
C LYS A 67 -5.11 16.85 -4.72
N GLU A 68 -3.79 16.89 -4.78
CA GLU A 68 -3.00 16.51 -5.95
C GLU A 68 -1.82 15.60 -5.60
N TYR A 69 -1.32 14.89 -6.62
CA TYR A 69 -0.09 14.12 -6.51
C TYR A 69 1.10 15.08 -6.52
N VAL A 70 1.88 15.05 -5.44
CA VAL A 70 3.09 15.87 -5.32
C VAL A 70 4.24 15.19 -6.04
N ASN A 71 4.40 13.89 -5.82
CA ASN A 71 5.48 13.11 -6.41
C ASN A 71 5.11 11.63 -6.57
N LEU A 72 5.76 10.98 -7.52
CA LEU A 72 5.62 9.57 -7.82
C LEU A 72 6.98 9.02 -8.24
N PHE A 73 7.51 8.07 -7.50
CA PHE A 73 8.78 7.44 -7.85
C PHE A 73 8.68 5.92 -7.89
N ARG A 74 9.37 5.36 -8.88
CA ARG A 74 9.45 3.93 -9.14
C ARG A 74 10.40 3.26 -8.16
N VAL A 75 9.95 2.14 -7.59
CA VAL A 75 10.72 1.37 -6.63
C VAL A 75 10.86 -0.10 -7.04
N ASP A 76 10.52 -0.47 -8.28
CA ASP A 76 10.56 -1.87 -8.77
C ASP A 76 11.94 -2.56 -8.68
N GLN A 77 13.03 -1.80 -8.64
CA GLN A 77 14.41 -2.33 -8.54
C GLN A 77 14.95 -2.44 -7.12
N ILE A 78 14.16 -2.03 -6.12
CA ILE A 78 14.52 -2.00 -4.72
C ILE A 78 13.36 -2.57 -3.88
N ASP A 79 13.62 -3.16 -2.72
CA ASP A 79 12.53 -3.60 -1.83
C ASP A 79 12.41 -2.64 -0.63
N PRO A 80 11.47 -1.67 -0.64
CA PRO A 80 11.23 -0.79 0.48
C PRO A 80 10.59 -1.56 1.64
N ARG A 81 11.33 -1.71 2.73
CA ARG A 81 10.84 -2.41 3.94
C ARG A 81 10.15 -1.46 4.91
N TYR A 82 10.59 -0.21 4.92
CA TYR A 82 10.08 0.81 5.84
C TYR A 82 10.12 2.18 5.17
N MET A 83 9.11 3.00 5.49
CA MET A 83 8.94 4.34 4.98
C MET A 83 8.45 5.25 6.10
N GLU A 84 9.01 6.45 6.21
CA GLU A 84 8.61 7.44 7.21
C GLU A 84 8.94 8.85 6.73
N PHE A 85 8.18 9.85 7.17
CA PHE A 85 8.49 11.26 6.91
C PHE A 85 9.58 11.77 7.87
N ALA A 86 10.67 12.32 7.32
CA ALA A 86 11.65 13.11 8.07
C ALA A 86 11.31 14.60 7.97
N GLY A 87 10.40 15.06 8.83
CA GLY A 87 9.82 16.40 8.71
C GLY A 87 8.73 16.44 7.63
N ASN A 88 8.49 17.60 7.01
CA ASN A 88 7.40 17.74 6.03
C ASN A 88 7.83 17.55 4.57
N ASP A 89 9.13 17.65 4.30
CA ASP A 89 9.68 17.78 2.94
C ASP A 89 10.56 16.59 2.52
N HIS A 90 10.87 15.70 3.46
CA HIS A 90 11.71 14.54 3.18
C HIS A 90 11.00 13.24 3.54
N LEU A 91 11.20 12.24 2.69
CA LEU A 91 10.74 10.88 2.92
C LEU A 91 11.95 9.96 3.09
N LEU A 92 12.02 9.29 4.24
CA LEU A 92 13.00 8.26 4.51
C LEU A 92 12.49 6.92 4.01
N LEU A 93 13.36 6.20 3.33
CA LEU A 93 13.10 4.87 2.79
C LEU A 93 14.21 3.93 3.27
N VAL A 94 13.84 2.92 4.05
CA VAL A 94 14.75 1.83 4.37
C VAL A 94 14.50 0.71 3.38
N VAL A 95 15.53 0.42 2.61
CA VAL A 95 15.52 -0.54 1.52
C VAL A 95 16.40 -1.71 1.90
N THR A 96 15.94 -2.91 1.61
CA THR A 96 16.75 -4.12 1.73
C THR A 96 16.99 -4.70 0.35
N ARG A 97 18.20 -5.22 0.12
CA ARG A 97 18.53 -5.99 -1.07
C ARG A 97 19.13 -7.32 -0.67
N HIS A 98 18.59 -8.40 -1.22
CA HIS A 98 19.20 -9.72 -1.11
C HIS A 98 20.47 -9.77 -1.94
N VAL A 99 21.60 -10.09 -1.32
CA VAL A 99 22.89 -10.23 -1.99
C VAL A 99 23.26 -11.70 -2.00
N ASP A 100 23.17 -12.30 -3.19
CA ASP A 100 23.76 -13.61 -3.47
C ASP A 100 25.08 -13.40 -4.22
N SER A 101 26.19 -13.79 -3.58
CA SER A 101 27.51 -13.68 -4.15
C SER A 101 28.16 -15.05 -4.14
N ARG A 102 28.49 -15.58 -5.33
CA ARG A 102 29.26 -16.83 -5.47
C ARG A 102 30.62 -16.80 -4.76
N ARG A 103 31.14 -15.61 -4.41
CA ARG A 103 32.38 -15.44 -3.64
C ARG A 103 32.19 -15.62 -2.13
N TYR A 104 30.97 -15.53 -1.62
CA TYR A 104 30.63 -15.79 -0.23
C TYR A 104 29.82 -17.09 -0.14
N VAL A 105 30.12 -17.93 0.85
CA VAL A 105 29.46 -19.23 1.03
C VAL A 105 27.98 -19.07 1.48
N ARG A 106 27.57 -17.85 1.83
CA ARG A 106 26.23 -17.53 2.34
C ARG A 106 25.68 -16.28 1.67
N SER A 107 24.39 -16.32 1.33
CA SER A 107 23.63 -15.13 1.00
C SER A 107 23.32 -14.31 2.26
N PHE A 108 23.14 -13.01 2.08
CA PHE A 108 22.78 -12.10 3.16
C PHE A 108 21.94 -10.94 2.63
N ASP A 109 21.17 -10.33 3.52
CA ASP A 109 20.38 -9.15 3.21
C ASP A 109 21.16 -7.88 3.60
N ALA A 110 21.38 -7.01 2.62
CA ALA A 110 22.00 -5.70 2.84
C ALA A 110 20.92 -4.62 2.94
N GLY A 111 20.81 -3.99 4.10
CA GLY A 111 19.93 -2.84 4.33
C GLY A 111 20.64 -1.51 4.07
N THR A 112 19.95 -0.57 3.43
CA THR A 112 20.38 0.82 3.25
C THR A 112 19.22 1.76 3.50
N ALA A 113 19.50 3.03 3.81
CA ALA A 113 18.49 4.06 3.95
C ALA A 113 18.73 5.19 2.94
N TYR A 114 17.66 5.67 2.32
CA TYR A 114 17.66 6.82 1.43
C TYR A 114 16.77 7.91 2.02
N ALA A 115 17.18 9.17 1.85
CA ALA A 115 16.34 10.32 2.10
C ALA A 115 15.99 10.95 0.76
N TYR A 116 14.70 11.03 0.46
CA TYR A 116 14.17 11.60 -0.78
C TYR A 116 13.55 12.98 -0.49
N ASP A 117 13.86 13.97 -1.32
CA ASP A 117 13.26 15.30 -1.25
C ASP A 117 11.96 15.28 -2.06
N ILE A 118 10.83 15.61 -1.43
CA ILE A 118 9.50 15.42 -2.01
C ILE A 118 9.26 16.38 -3.19
N GLU A 119 9.87 17.57 -3.17
CA GLU A 119 9.59 18.64 -4.15
C GLU A 119 10.59 18.70 -5.32
N LYS A 120 11.62 17.84 -5.32
CA LYS A 120 12.67 17.79 -6.35
C LYS A 120 12.79 16.44 -7.05
#